data_AF-A0A3A8T181-F1
#
_entry.id   AF-A0A3A8T181-F1
#
_cell.length_a   1.000
_cell.length_b   1.000
_cell.length_c   1.000
_cell.angle_alpha   90.00
_cell.angle_beta   90.00
_cell.angle_gamma   90.00
#
_symmetry.space_group_name_H-M   'P 1'
#
loop_
_entity.id
_entity.type
_entity.pdbx_description
1 polymer ?
#
loop_
_entity_poly.entity_id
_entity_poly.type
_entity_poly.pdbx_seq_one_letter_code
_entity_poly.pdbx_strand_id
1 'polypeptide(L)'
;MKLENPGAEVLRYTDQGGHPMLKQPNMPAGTDAGVCSAMTSEWIRTGKESGGDPMKGSQAFGKLTDNHFGKLIDKQHSEHLQSDALTKLNGAHMADIDKLQGSVKELQGKSAQRKEINELLTNPDLTPEQRQGLKAQRSELTQDIKTGMAQLNQDQAAIAKKQEGIAAMVDDFRTGRGGGHPGVKVQDFEPITNDTFAQKLYDGTKENGHYRIGMRKSGEAAEGHVLGLHKTDGPNRLLDANTAEWKTTNHKDAVNLTADHVSELYKDYATFDITRY
;
A
#
# COMPACT_ATOMS: atom_id res chain seq x y z
N MET A 1 -16.71 22.97 9.44
CA MET A 1 -18.06 23.17 8.89
C MET A 1 -18.85 21.92 9.26
N LYS A 2 -20.07 22.03 9.84
CA LYS A 2 -20.90 20.85 10.13
C LYS A 2 -21.60 20.43 8.85
N LEU A 3 -21.19 19.32 8.26
CA LEU A 3 -22.01 18.60 7.28
C LEU A 3 -23.25 18.10 8.03
N GLU A 4 -24.38 18.79 7.89
CA GLU A 4 -25.67 18.30 8.39
C GLU A 4 -26.14 17.18 7.47
N ASN A 5 -25.70 15.94 7.75
CA ASN A 5 -26.26 14.76 7.09
C ASN A 5 -27.47 14.29 7.92
N PRO A 6 -28.71 14.44 7.43
CA PRO A 6 -29.92 14.09 8.18
C PRO A 6 -29.94 12.59 8.47
N GLY A 7 -29.53 12.20 9.68
CA GLY A 7 -29.38 10.80 10.10
C GLY A 7 -28.01 10.45 10.72
N ALA A 8 -27.05 11.39 10.71
CA ALA A 8 -25.77 11.25 11.38
C ALA A 8 -25.73 11.98 12.73
N GLU A 9 -25.45 11.24 13.80
CA GLU A 9 -25.20 11.75 15.14
C GLU A 9 -23.68 11.82 15.36
N VAL A 10 -23.14 12.99 15.70
CA VAL A 10 -21.74 13.10 16.12
C VAL A 10 -21.62 12.49 17.51
N LEU A 11 -20.89 11.37 17.62
CA LEU A 11 -20.59 10.74 18.91
C LEU A 11 -19.49 11.51 19.63
N ARG A 12 -18.49 11.97 18.88
CA ARG A 12 -17.33 12.67 19.42
C ARG A 12 -16.63 13.49 18.34
N TYR A 13 -16.22 14.71 18.65
CA TYR A 13 -15.28 15.44 17.80
C TYR A 13 -13.86 14.91 18.00
N THR A 14 -13.16 14.74 16.89
CA THR A 14 -11.76 14.33 16.82
C THR A 14 -11.01 15.40 16.04
N ASP A 15 -9.79 15.69 16.44
CA ASP A 15 -8.91 16.57 15.68
C ASP A 15 -7.48 16.23 16.07
N GLN A 16 -6.89 15.28 15.35
CA GLN A 16 -5.50 14.95 15.58
C GLN A 16 -4.57 16.13 15.27
N GLY A 17 -4.82 16.92 14.22
CA GLY A 17 -3.95 18.03 13.83
C GLY A 17 -3.91 19.14 14.89
N GLY A 18 -5.01 19.29 15.63
CA GLY A 18 -5.12 20.19 16.77
C GLY A 18 -4.39 19.72 18.04
N HIS A 19 -4.06 18.43 18.17
CA HIS A 19 -3.64 17.82 19.43
C HIS A 19 -2.27 18.36 19.91
N PRO A 20 -2.15 18.85 21.17
CA PRO A 20 -0.91 19.48 21.65
C PRO A 20 0.34 18.60 21.56
N MET A 21 0.19 17.28 21.72
CA MET A 21 1.31 16.35 21.62
C MET A 21 1.91 16.26 20.21
N LEU A 22 1.13 16.52 19.15
CA LEU A 22 1.63 16.55 17.77
C LEU A 22 2.30 17.87 17.39
N LYS A 23 2.20 18.89 18.27
CA LYS A 23 2.83 20.21 18.09
C LYS A 23 4.18 20.34 18.79
N GLN A 24 4.63 19.28 19.47
CA GLN A 24 5.91 19.29 20.17
C GLN A 24 7.08 19.28 19.16
N PRO A 25 8.22 19.92 19.48
CA PRO A 25 9.42 19.77 18.67
C PRO A 25 9.99 18.35 18.78
N ASN A 26 10.72 17.90 17.76
CA ASN A 26 11.39 16.59 17.72
C ASN A 26 10.46 15.37 17.78
N MET A 27 9.31 15.47 17.10
CA MET A 27 8.40 14.33 16.94
C MET A 27 9.09 13.16 16.21
N PRO A 28 8.78 11.91 16.59
CA PRO A 28 9.25 10.75 15.85
C PRO A 28 8.85 10.83 14.37
N ALA A 29 9.73 10.35 13.48
CA ALA A 29 9.48 10.37 12.04
C ALA A 29 8.16 9.68 11.66
N GLY A 30 7.44 10.25 10.68
CA GLY A 30 6.17 9.70 10.19
C GLY A 30 4.96 9.96 11.10
N THR A 31 5.08 10.88 12.04
CA THR A 31 3.98 11.35 12.91
C THR A 31 3.64 12.83 12.71
N ASP A 32 4.43 13.52 11.88
CA ASP A 32 4.29 14.91 11.49
C ASP A 32 3.02 15.19 10.67
N ALA A 33 2.62 14.22 9.83
CA ALA A 33 1.34 14.24 9.12
C ALA A 33 0.14 13.75 9.97
N GLY A 34 0.37 13.46 11.26
CA GLY A 34 -0.62 12.92 12.19
C GLY A 34 -0.48 11.42 12.44
N VAL A 35 -1.42 10.89 13.21
CA VAL A 35 -1.53 9.51 13.72
C VAL A 35 -2.82 8.81 13.26
N CYS A 36 -3.38 9.18 12.10
CA CYS A 36 -4.68 8.68 11.60
C CYS A 36 -4.73 7.16 11.49
N SER A 37 -3.62 6.54 11.06
CA SER A 37 -3.50 5.09 10.94
C SER A 37 -3.60 4.41 12.30
N ALA A 38 -2.80 4.89 13.27
CA ALA A 38 -2.83 4.37 14.63
C ALA A 38 -4.19 4.59 15.31
N MET A 39 -4.78 5.79 15.16
CA MET A 39 -6.11 6.11 15.68
C MET A 39 -7.18 5.18 15.11
N THR A 40 -7.18 4.94 13.80
CA THR A 40 -8.17 4.05 13.17
C THR A 40 -7.99 2.61 13.66
N SER A 41 -6.76 2.11 13.71
CA SER A 41 -6.48 0.76 14.22
C SER A 41 -6.95 0.56 15.67
N GLU A 42 -6.73 1.56 16.53
CA GLU A 42 -7.16 1.51 17.92
C GLU A 42 -8.67 1.72 18.11
N TRP A 43 -9.29 2.52 17.25
CA TRP A 43 -10.75 2.67 17.20
C TRP A 43 -11.44 1.35 16.82
N ILE A 44 -10.88 0.62 15.83
CA ILE A 44 -11.34 -0.73 15.49
C ILE A 44 -11.15 -1.67 16.67
N ARG A 45 -9.97 -1.70 17.30
CA ARG A 45 -9.66 -2.57 18.46
C ARG A 45 -10.64 -2.33 19.61
N THR A 46 -10.82 -1.09 20.02
CA THR A 46 -11.73 -0.72 21.12
C THR A 46 -13.20 -0.97 20.77
N GLY A 47 -13.59 -0.81 19.50
CA GLY A 47 -14.92 -1.22 19.00
C GLY A 47 -15.16 -2.74 19.13
N LYS A 48 -14.19 -3.55 18.72
CA LYS A 48 -14.25 -5.02 18.85
C LYS A 48 -14.30 -5.48 20.31
N GLU A 49 -13.42 -4.94 21.16
CA GLU A 49 -13.39 -5.25 22.60
C GLU A 49 -14.67 -4.86 23.33
N SER A 50 -15.38 -3.85 22.82
CA SER A 50 -16.69 -3.43 23.32
C SER A 50 -17.86 -4.28 22.80
N GLY A 51 -17.59 -5.39 22.10
CA GLY A 51 -18.60 -6.28 21.53
C GLY A 51 -19.37 -5.66 20.36
N GLY A 52 -18.83 -4.64 19.71
CA GLY A 52 -19.49 -3.90 18.63
C GLY A 52 -20.51 -2.85 19.09
N ASP A 53 -20.70 -2.65 20.40
CA ASP A 53 -21.54 -1.57 20.94
C ASP A 53 -20.92 -0.19 20.60
N PRO A 54 -21.63 0.67 19.83
CA PRO A 54 -21.08 1.95 19.42
C PRO A 54 -20.72 2.91 20.54
N MET A 55 -21.53 2.97 21.60
CA MET A 55 -21.33 3.92 22.68
C MET A 55 -20.18 3.49 23.57
N LYS A 56 -20.11 2.19 23.90
CA LYS A 56 -18.99 1.65 24.68
C LYS A 56 -17.68 1.74 23.91
N GLY A 57 -17.71 1.43 22.61
CA GLY A 57 -16.55 1.57 21.72
C GLY A 57 -16.05 3.01 21.64
N SER A 58 -16.95 3.98 21.47
CA SER A 58 -16.59 5.41 21.44
C SER A 58 -16.02 5.90 22.77
N GLN A 59 -16.60 5.47 23.90
CA GLN A 59 -16.07 5.80 25.23
C GLN A 59 -14.67 5.21 25.47
N ALA A 60 -14.44 3.96 25.07
CA ALA A 60 -13.14 3.30 25.19
C ALA A 60 -12.08 3.97 24.32
N PHE A 61 -12.44 4.30 23.08
CA PHE A 61 -11.58 5.08 22.18
C PHE A 61 -11.27 6.47 22.73
N GLY A 62 -12.28 7.19 23.23
CA GLY A 62 -12.13 8.50 23.84
C GLY A 62 -11.14 8.49 25.02
N LYS A 63 -11.21 7.47 25.90
CA LYS A 63 -10.24 7.31 26.98
C LYS A 63 -8.80 7.17 26.49
N LEU A 64 -8.59 6.47 25.37
CA LEU A 64 -7.28 6.31 24.75
C LEU A 64 -6.78 7.65 24.18
N THR A 65 -7.61 8.37 23.43
CA THR A 65 -7.23 9.67 22.85
C THR A 65 -7.00 10.73 23.93
N ASP A 66 -7.76 10.70 25.02
CA ASP A 66 -7.67 11.71 26.09
C ASP A 66 -6.49 11.50 27.04
N ASN A 67 -6.15 10.24 27.36
CA ASN A 67 -5.19 9.94 28.43
C ASN A 67 -3.91 9.28 27.93
N HIS A 68 -3.90 8.75 26.71
CA HIS A 68 -2.85 7.87 26.21
C HIS A 68 -2.46 8.17 24.76
N PHE A 69 -2.64 9.43 24.32
CA PHE A 69 -2.33 9.84 22.95
C PHE A 69 -0.87 9.55 22.55
N GLY A 70 0.07 9.59 23.50
CA GLY A 70 1.47 9.16 23.27
C GLY A 70 1.60 7.76 22.68
N LYS A 71 0.74 6.81 23.08
CA LYS A 71 0.74 5.45 22.51
C LYS A 71 0.33 5.43 21.03
N LEU A 72 -0.48 6.38 20.59
CA LEU A 72 -0.86 6.53 19.18
C LEU A 72 0.32 7.05 18.35
N ILE A 73 1.11 7.97 18.91
CA ILE A 73 2.35 8.45 18.31
C ILE A 73 3.35 7.30 18.16
N ASP A 74 3.59 6.54 19.23
CA ASP A 74 4.52 5.39 19.21
C ASP A 74 4.10 4.35 18.17
N LYS A 75 2.79 4.04 18.11
CA LYS A 75 2.24 3.09 17.15
C LYS A 75 2.37 3.60 15.71
N GLN A 76 2.02 4.85 15.46
CA GLN A 76 2.16 5.47 14.14
C GLN A 76 3.63 5.47 13.68
N HIS A 77 4.55 5.82 14.57
CA HIS A 77 5.99 5.79 14.28
C HIS A 77 6.47 4.38 13.95
N SER A 78 6.05 3.37 14.72
CA SER A 78 6.39 1.97 14.43
C SER A 78 5.87 1.51 13.07
N GLU A 79 4.63 1.87 12.72
CA GLU A 79 4.05 1.59 11.40
C GLU A 79 4.83 2.30 10.28
N HIS A 80 5.26 3.55 10.50
CA HIS A 80 6.09 4.29 9.55
C HIS A 80 7.44 3.60 9.31
N LEU A 81 8.16 3.20 10.37
CA LEU A 81 9.45 2.52 10.25
C LEU A 81 9.34 1.21 9.45
N GLN A 82 8.28 0.42 9.68
CA GLN A 82 8.03 -0.81 8.93
C GLN A 82 7.71 -0.52 7.45
N SER A 83 6.87 0.49 7.19
CA SER A 83 6.53 0.90 5.82
C SER A 83 7.75 1.44 5.05
N ASP A 84 8.61 2.25 5.69
CA ASP A 84 9.83 2.79 5.10
C ASP A 84 10.84 1.67 4.77
N ALA A 85 11.02 0.71 5.69
CA ALA A 85 11.87 -0.45 5.45
C ALA A 85 11.38 -1.29 4.26
N LEU A 86 10.08 -1.55 4.16
CA LEU A 86 9.47 -2.24 3.02
C LEU A 86 9.65 -1.46 1.71
N THR A 87 9.47 -0.14 1.75
CA THR A 87 9.64 0.73 0.57
C THR A 87 11.08 0.67 0.05
N LYS A 88 12.08 0.79 0.95
CA LYS A 88 13.49 0.65 0.61
C LYS A 88 13.83 -0.73 0.05
N LEU A 89 13.29 -1.78 0.66
CA LEU A 89 13.51 -3.15 0.20
C LEU A 89 12.91 -3.39 -1.20
N ASN A 90 11.70 -2.90 -1.44
CA ASN A 90 11.04 -2.98 -2.74
C ASN A 90 11.78 -2.16 -3.81
N GLY A 91 12.23 -0.95 -3.47
CA GLY A 91 13.05 -0.13 -4.37
C GLY A 91 14.36 -0.83 -4.78
N ALA A 92 15.05 -1.44 -3.80
CA ALA A 92 16.24 -2.25 -4.09
C ALA A 92 15.92 -3.48 -4.96
N HIS A 93 14.74 -4.09 -4.78
CA HIS A 93 14.29 -5.21 -5.60
C HIS A 93 14.02 -4.80 -7.06
N MET A 94 13.39 -3.64 -7.27
CA MET A 94 13.17 -3.09 -8.61
C MET A 94 14.49 -2.81 -9.33
N ALA A 95 15.51 -2.30 -8.63
CA ALA A 95 16.84 -2.12 -9.20
C ALA A 95 17.49 -3.44 -9.64
N ASP A 96 17.26 -4.55 -8.91
CA ASP A 96 17.73 -5.88 -9.31
C ASP A 96 17.04 -6.34 -10.61
N ILE A 97 15.73 -6.07 -10.75
CA ILE A 97 14.95 -6.37 -11.96
C ILE A 97 15.46 -5.56 -13.15
N ASP A 98 15.70 -4.27 -12.98
CA ASP A 98 16.24 -3.40 -14.04
C ASP A 98 17.63 -3.87 -14.50
N LYS A 99 18.47 -4.31 -13.55
CA LYS A 99 19.77 -4.93 -13.87
C LYS A 99 19.61 -6.21 -14.69
N LEU A 100 18.67 -7.09 -14.32
CA LEU A 100 18.37 -8.31 -15.08
C LEU A 100 17.93 -7.97 -16.51
N GLN A 101 17.06 -6.97 -16.69
CA GLN A 101 16.63 -6.50 -18.01
C GLN A 101 17.80 -5.95 -18.84
N GLY A 102 18.74 -5.23 -18.20
CA GLY A 102 19.98 -4.79 -18.83
C GLY A 102 20.82 -5.96 -19.34
N SER A 103 21.04 -6.97 -18.50
CA SER A 103 21.78 -8.20 -18.86
C SER A 103 21.12 -8.96 -20.01
N VAL A 104 19.79 -9.04 -20.05
CA VAL A 104 19.04 -9.64 -21.18
C VAL A 104 19.33 -8.90 -22.48
N LYS A 105 19.29 -7.56 -22.47
CA LYS A 105 19.60 -6.74 -23.65
C LYS A 105 21.03 -6.94 -24.14
N GLU A 106 22.01 -7.02 -23.24
CA GLU A 106 23.40 -7.30 -23.59
C GLU A 106 23.55 -8.67 -24.29
N LEU A 107 22.91 -9.71 -23.75
CA LEU A 107 22.95 -11.04 -24.37
C LEU A 107 22.25 -11.11 -25.72
N GLN A 108 21.15 -10.37 -25.89
CA GLN A 108 20.51 -10.23 -27.21
C GLN A 108 21.48 -9.61 -28.23
N GLY A 109 22.21 -8.56 -27.83
CA GLY A 109 23.26 -7.95 -28.65
C GLY A 109 24.36 -8.94 -29.04
N LYS A 110 24.91 -9.70 -28.08
CA LYS A 110 25.91 -10.75 -28.34
C LYS A 110 25.38 -11.85 -29.25
N SER A 111 24.12 -12.24 -29.09
CA SER A 111 23.45 -13.23 -29.94
C SER A 111 23.31 -12.74 -31.39
N ALA A 112 22.97 -11.46 -31.59
CA ALA A 112 22.91 -10.85 -32.91
C ALA A 112 24.29 -10.79 -33.58
N GLN A 113 25.33 -10.33 -32.86
CA GLN A 113 26.71 -10.34 -33.37
C GLN A 113 27.18 -11.74 -33.76
N ARG A 114 26.86 -12.75 -32.95
CA ARG A 114 27.17 -14.15 -33.26
C ARG A 114 26.47 -14.62 -34.54
N LYS A 115 25.25 -14.15 -34.80
CA LYS A 115 24.50 -14.45 -36.04
C LYS A 115 25.17 -13.81 -37.26
N GLU A 116 25.57 -12.55 -37.16
CA GLU A 116 26.31 -11.85 -38.23
C GLU A 116 27.63 -12.57 -38.56
N ILE A 117 28.38 -13.03 -37.55
CA ILE A 117 29.60 -13.81 -37.77
C ILE A 117 29.32 -15.13 -38.48
N ASN A 118 28.20 -15.81 -38.16
CA ASN A 118 27.82 -17.02 -38.87
C ASN A 118 27.52 -16.76 -40.35
N GLU A 119 26.90 -15.63 -40.68
CA GLU A 119 26.64 -15.20 -42.05
C GLU A 119 27.96 -14.85 -42.77
N LEU A 120 28.88 -14.12 -42.14
CA LEU A 120 30.20 -13.84 -42.72
C LEU A 120 30.99 -15.13 -43.03
N LEU A 121 30.92 -16.12 -42.15
CA LEU A 121 31.62 -17.40 -42.32
C LEU A 121 31.14 -18.22 -43.54
N THR A 122 29.97 -17.90 -44.13
CA THR A 122 29.51 -18.56 -45.37
C THR A 122 30.18 -18.02 -46.63
N ASN A 123 30.87 -16.88 -46.55
CA ASN A 123 31.57 -16.30 -47.70
C ASN A 123 32.75 -17.21 -48.14
N PRO A 124 32.79 -17.70 -49.39
CA PRO A 124 33.88 -18.53 -49.89
C PRO A 124 35.20 -17.76 -50.03
N ASP A 125 35.16 -16.44 -50.20
CA ASP A 125 36.33 -15.60 -50.52
C ASP A 125 37.17 -15.21 -49.29
N LEU A 126 36.78 -15.66 -48.09
CA LEU A 126 37.55 -15.42 -46.87
C LEU A 126 38.92 -16.12 -46.92
N THR A 127 39.98 -15.38 -46.58
CA THR A 127 41.30 -16.01 -46.39
C THR A 127 41.28 -16.98 -45.19
N PRO A 128 42.23 -17.93 -45.13
CA PRO A 128 42.35 -18.84 -43.98
C PRO A 128 42.44 -18.10 -42.64
N GLU A 129 43.22 -17.02 -42.57
CA GLU A 129 43.40 -16.20 -41.37
C GLU A 129 42.11 -15.49 -40.95
N GLN A 130 41.40 -14.87 -41.91
CA GLN A 130 40.11 -14.21 -41.64
C GLN A 130 39.07 -15.21 -41.13
N ARG A 131 38.99 -16.38 -41.76
CA ARG A 131 38.09 -17.45 -41.35
C ARG A 131 38.43 -17.96 -39.94
N GLN A 132 39.71 -18.09 -39.61
CA GLN A 132 40.13 -18.51 -38.27
C GLN A 132 39.82 -17.44 -37.20
N GLY A 133 40.03 -16.16 -37.52
CA GLY A 133 39.64 -15.05 -36.63
C GLY A 133 38.14 -15.03 -36.32
N LEU A 134 37.28 -15.14 -37.35
CA LEU A 134 35.82 -15.22 -37.17
C LEU A 134 35.38 -16.45 -36.37
N LYS A 135 36.03 -17.60 -36.57
CA LYS A 135 35.76 -18.81 -35.76
C LYS A 135 36.09 -18.60 -34.29
N ALA A 136 37.20 -17.92 -33.98
CA ALA A 136 37.60 -17.60 -32.61
C ALA A 136 36.59 -16.65 -31.94
N GLN A 137 36.25 -15.54 -32.60
CA GLN A 137 35.24 -14.58 -32.10
C GLN A 137 33.88 -15.26 -31.86
N ARG A 138 33.44 -16.12 -32.79
CA ARG A 138 32.20 -16.90 -32.61
C ARG A 138 32.26 -17.80 -31.37
N SER A 139 33.42 -18.44 -31.13
CA SER A 139 33.61 -19.32 -29.98
C SER A 139 33.52 -18.54 -28.67
N GLU A 140 34.19 -17.39 -28.61
CA GLU A 140 34.16 -16.47 -27.47
C GLU A 140 32.72 -16.00 -27.19
N LEU A 141 32.02 -15.48 -28.20
CA LEU A 141 30.61 -15.09 -28.06
C LEU A 141 29.71 -16.26 -27.62
N THR A 142 29.97 -17.48 -28.10
CA THR A 142 29.22 -18.66 -27.67
C THR A 142 29.43 -18.96 -26.19
N GLN A 143 30.66 -18.81 -25.69
CA GLN A 143 30.99 -19.00 -24.29
C GLN A 143 30.40 -17.87 -23.42
N ASP A 144 30.49 -16.63 -23.87
CA ASP A 144 29.90 -15.47 -23.19
C ASP A 144 28.38 -15.58 -23.06
N ILE A 145 27.70 -15.94 -24.15
CA ILE A 145 26.24 -16.15 -24.14
C ILE A 145 25.89 -17.29 -23.19
N LYS A 146 26.63 -18.41 -23.21
CA LYS A 146 26.37 -19.55 -22.31
C LYS A 146 26.53 -19.15 -20.85
N THR A 147 27.62 -18.48 -20.50
CA THR A 147 27.90 -18.01 -19.14
C THR A 147 26.86 -16.99 -18.70
N GLY A 148 26.54 -16.01 -19.55
CA GLY A 148 25.54 -14.99 -19.24
C GLY A 148 24.13 -15.56 -19.09
N MET A 149 23.73 -16.55 -19.90
CA MET A 149 22.44 -17.23 -19.73
C MET A 149 22.38 -18.01 -18.41
N ALA A 150 23.48 -18.64 -17.98
CA ALA A 150 23.55 -19.31 -16.69
C ALA A 150 23.41 -18.30 -15.53
N GLN A 151 24.07 -17.14 -15.64
CA GLN A 151 23.93 -16.06 -14.64
C GLN A 151 22.51 -15.50 -14.61
N LEU A 152 21.89 -15.23 -15.77
CA LEU A 152 20.50 -14.76 -15.85
C LEU A 152 19.53 -15.70 -15.13
N ASN A 153 19.69 -17.01 -15.30
CA ASN A 153 18.83 -17.99 -14.64
C ASN A 153 19.00 -17.95 -13.11
N GLN A 154 20.22 -17.74 -12.61
CA GLN A 154 20.49 -17.59 -11.19
C GLN A 154 19.88 -16.29 -10.64
N ASP A 155 20.08 -15.18 -11.35
CA ASP A 155 19.55 -13.87 -10.97
C ASP A 155 18.01 -13.88 -10.97
N GLN A 156 17.38 -14.51 -11.97
CA GLN A 156 15.93 -14.69 -12.03
C GLN A 156 15.40 -15.48 -10.82
N ALA A 157 16.05 -16.58 -10.44
CA ALA A 157 15.65 -17.37 -9.29
C ALA A 157 15.83 -16.59 -7.97
N ALA A 158 16.91 -15.83 -7.84
CA ALA A 158 17.15 -14.97 -6.68
C ALA A 158 16.11 -13.86 -6.56
N ILE A 159 15.75 -13.23 -7.69
CA ILE A 159 14.68 -12.22 -7.76
C ILE A 159 13.35 -12.84 -7.34
N ALA A 160 12.96 -14.00 -7.89
CA ALA A 160 11.71 -14.67 -7.51
C ALA A 160 11.63 -14.95 -6.00
N LYS A 161 12.72 -15.48 -5.42
CA LYS A 161 12.79 -15.74 -3.97
C LYS A 161 12.69 -14.46 -3.14
N LYS A 162 13.32 -13.38 -3.59
CA LYS A 162 13.25 -12.07 -2.91
C LYS A 162 11.83 -11.49 -2.99
N GLN A 163 11.15 -11.64 -4.12
CA GLN A 163 9.76 -11.23 -4.30
C GLN A 163 8.82 -11.98 -3.34
N GLU A 164 9.00 -13.29 -3.17
CA GLU A 164 8.24 -14.10 -2.20
C GLU A 164 8.47 -13.60 -0.76
N GLY A 165 9.72 -13.33 -0.39
CA GLY A 165 10.06 -12.79 0.94
C GLY A 165 9.45 -11.41 1.19
N ILE A 166 9.46 -10.52 0.18
CA ILE A 166 8.82 -9.20 0.27
C ILE A 166 7.30 -9.36 0.44
N ALA A 167 6.67 -10.23 -0.34
CA ALA A 167 5.23 -10.49 -0.25
C ALA A 167 4.83 -10.96 1.17
N ALA A 168 5.58 -11.90 1.75
CA ALA A 168 5.36 -12.37 3.12
C ALA A 168 5.47 -11.22 4.14
N MET A 169 6.49 -10.37 4.05
CA MET A 169 6.64 -9.22 4.95
C MET A 169 5.53 -8.18 4.78
N VAL A 170 5.07 -7.96 3.54
CA VAL A 170 3.92 -7.08 3.26
C VAL A 170 2.65 -7.65 3.89
N ASP A 171 2.42 -8.96 3.79
CA ASP A 171 1.26 -9.62 4.38
C ASP A 171 1.32 -9.62 5.91
N ASP A 172 2.50 -9.82 6.52
CA ASP A 172 2.70 -9.67 7.96
C ASP A 172 2.42 -8.23 8.42
N PHE A 173 2.92 -7.24 7.68
CA PHE A 173 2.66 -5.83 7.97
C PHE A 173 1.17 -5.46 7.85
N ARG A 174 0.46 -6.07 6.90
CA ARG A 174 -1.00 -5.93 6.78
C ARG A 174 -1.72 -6.62 7.93
N THR A 175 -1.30 -7.83 8.30
CA THR A 175 -1.83 -8.58 9.45
C THR A 175 -1.67 -7.83 10.75
N GLY A 176 -0.51 -7.23 11.02
CA GLY A 176 -0.27 -6.42 12.22
C GLY A 176 -1.15 -5.15 12.27
N ARG A 177 -1.50 -4.61 11.11
CA ARG A 177 -2.51 -3.56 11.00
C ARG A 177 -3.94 -4.08 11.05
N GLY A 178 -4.14 -5.39 11.25
CA GLY A 178 -5.37 -6.19 11.32
C GLY A 178 -6.02 -6.57 9.98
N GLY A 179 -5.35 -6.28 8.86
CA GLY A 179 -5.78 -6.55 7.49
C GLY A 179 -5.33 -7.88 6.87
N GLY A 180 -4.78 -8.80 7.65
CA GLY A 180 -4.24 -10.08 7.16
C GLY A 180 -4.72 -11.31 7.94
N HIS A 181 -5.83 -11.18 8.68
CA HIS A 181 -6.51 -12.34 9.23
C HIS A 181 -7.12 -13.21 8.12
N PRO A 182 -7.22 -14.54 8.30
CA PRO A 182 -7.94 -15.40 7.36
C PRO A 182 -9.37 -14.86 7.11
N GLY A 183 -9.71 -14.58 5.85
CA GLY A 183 -11.00 -14.01 5.45
C GLY A 183 -11.02 -12.49 5.22
N VAL A 184 -9.90 -11.79 5.45
CA VAL A 184 -9.78 -10.36 5.10
C VAL A 184 -9.63 -10.20 3.58
N LYS A 185 -10.60 -9.55 2.95
CA LYS A 185 -10.51 -9.08 1.57
C LYS A 185 -9.94 -7.66 1.59
N VAL A 186 -8.84 -7.47 0.88
CA VAL A 186 -8.34 -6.13 0.53
C VAL A 186 -8.65 -5.91 -0.92
N GLN A 187 -9.42 -4.87 -1.20
CA GLN A 187 -9.65 -4.43 -2.57
C GLN A 187 -8.37 -3.76 -3.09
N ASP A 188 -8.02 -4.00 -4.36
CA ASP A 188 -6.98 -3.24 -5.03
C ASP A 188 -7.31 -1.74 -5.03
N PHE A 189 -6.32 -0.88 -5.26
CA PHE A 189 -6.55 0.57 -5.29
C PHE A 189 -7.57 0.94 -6.38
N GLU A 190 -8.67 1.52 -5.94
CA GLU A 190 -9.72 2.02 -6.83
C GLU A 190 -9.64 3.55 -6.92
N PRO A 191 -9.94 4.13 -8.09
CA PRO A 191 -10.07 5.58 -8.20
C PRO A 191 -11.20 6.13 -7.32
N ILE A 192 -10.93 7.23 -6.62
CA ILE A 192 -11.94 8.08 -5.99
C ILE A 192 -12.48 9.01 -7.09
N THR A 193 -13.70 8.74 -7.53
CA THR A 193 -14.45 9.63 -8.42
C THR A 193 -15.81 9.93 -7.79
N ASN A 194 -16.33 11.14 -8.05
CA ASN A 194 -17.64 11.55 -7.52
C ASN A 194 -18.76 10.56 -7.90
N ASP A 195 -18.64 9.92 -9.07
CA ASP A 195 -19.70 9.06 -9.61
C ASP A 195 -19.61 7.61 -9.10
N THR A 196 -18.41 7.14 -8.71
CA THR A 196 -18.22 5.71 -8.38
C THR A 196 -17.78 5.43 -6.95
N PHE A 197 -17.26 6.42 -6.22
CA PHE A 197 -16.69 6.20 -4.89
C PHE A 197 -17.72 5.61 -3.91
N ALA A 198 -18.89 6.25 -3.78
CA ALA A 198 -19.96 5.80 -2.89
C ALA A 198 -20.43 4.37 -3.23
N GLN A 199 -20.63 4.07 -4.52
CA GLN A 199 -21.08 2.75 -4.96
C GLN A 199 -20.04 1.67 -4.65
N LYS A 200 -18.77 1.92 -4.95
CA LYS A 200 -17.68 0.97 -4.66
C LYS A 200 -17.49 0.78 -3.16
N LEU A 201 -17.60 1.85 -2.37
CA LEU A 201 -17.57 1.77 -0.91
C LEU A 201 -18.74 0.93 -0.38
N TYR A 202 -19.95 1.14 -0.89
CA TYR A 202 -21.12 0.35 -0.55
C TYR A 202 -20.89 -1.13 -0.84
N ASP A 203 -20.44 -1.45 -2.05
CA ASP A 203 -20.19 -2.82 -2.48
C ASP A 203 -19.08 -3.51 -1.67
N GLY A 204 -18.00 -2.78 -1.36
CA GLY A 204 -16.87 -3.26 -0.57
C GLY A 204 -17.17 -3.48 0.92
N THR A 205 -18.27 -2.90 1.44
CA THR A 205 -18.59 -2.89 2.88
C THR A 205 -19.95 -3.52 3.21
N LYS A 206 -20.51 -4.34 2.31
CA LYS A 206 -21.83 -4.99 2.47
C LYS A 206 -21.95 -5.88 3.71
N GLU A 207 -20.87 -6.53 4.11
CA GLU A 207 -20.88 -7.50 5.20
C GLU A 207 -20.63 -6.82 6.56
N ASN A 208 -21.21 -7.33 7.65
CA ASN A 208 -20.92 -6.79 8.98
C ASN A 208 -19.43 -6.92 9.32
N GLY A 209 -18.85 -5.90 9.93
CA GLY A 209 -17.44 -5.90 10.29
C GLY A 209 -16.88 -4.50 10.52
N HIS A 210 -15.60 -4.47 10.88
CA HIS A 210 -14.85 -3.23 10.93
C HIS A 210 -14.06 -3.08 9.63
N TYR A 211 -13.96 -1.87 9.13
CA TYR A 211 -13.35 -1.54 7.87
C TYR A 211 -12.39 -0.39 8.08
N ARG A 212 -11.24 -0.50 7.43
CA ARG A 212 -10.27 0.56 7.28
C ARG A 212 -10.29 0.98 5.81
N ILE A 213 -10.54 2.26 5.58
CA ILE A 213 -10.58 2.86 4.25
C ILE A 213 -9.32 3.69 4.12
N GLY A 214 -8.32 3.16 3.42
CA GLY A 214 -7.10 3.89 3.10
C GLY A 214 -7.34 4.80 1.91
N MET A 215 -6.88 6.04 1.96
CA MET A 215 -6.96 7.00 0.86
C MET A 215 -5.56 7.51 0.56
N ARG A 216 -5.24 7.72 -0.73
CA ARG A 216 -3.94 8.23 -1.18
C ARG A 216 -4.09 9.39 -2.15
N LYS A 217 -3.17 10.35 -2.07
CA LYS A 217 -3.01 11.40 -3.08
C LYS A 217 -2.37 10.83 -4.35
N SER A 218 -2.50 11.57 -5.45
CA SER A 218 -1.79 11.25 -6.70
C SER A 218 -0.28 11.48 -6.53
N GLY A 219 0.55 10.55 -7.01
CA GLY A 219 2.02 10.70 -7.06
C GLY A 219 2.80 9.67 -6.24
N GLU A 220 4.14 9.75 -6.32
CA GLU A 220 5.07 8.81 -5.66
C GLU A 220 5.21 9.04 -4.14
N ALA A 221 4.91 10.25 -3.66
CA ALA A 221 4.89 10.56 -2.23
C ALA A 221 3.56 10.12 -1.63
N ALA A 222 3.56 8.96 -0.97
CA ALA A 222 2.40 8.34 -0.35
C ALA A 222 1.93 9.07 0.93
N GLU A 223 1.58 10.36 0.81
CA GLU A 223 0.71 10.99 1.80
C GLU A 223 -0.66 10.32 1.73
N GLY A 224 -1.00 9.65 2.83
CA GLY A 224 -2.24 8.89 2.96
C GLY A 224 -3.09 9.40 4.10
N HIS A 225 -4.38 9.11 4.04
CA HIS A 225 -5.30 9.27 5.17
C HIS A 225 -6.09 7.99 5.35
N VAL A 226 -6.62 7.79 6.55
CA VAL A 226 -7.33 6.57 6.90
C VAL A 226 -8.62 6.93 7.61
N LEU A 227 -9.72 6.35 7.13
CA LEU A 227 -11.02 6.40 7.78
C LEU A 227 -11.35 5.02 8.35
N GLY A 228 -12.11 4.99 9.44
CA GLY A 228 -12.66 3.76 10.04
C GLY A 228 -14.16 3.67 9.80
N LEU A 229 -14.67 2.53 9.37
CA LEU A 229 -16.10 2.26 9.25
C LEU A 229 -16.44 0.99 10.03
N HIS A 230 -17.47 1.02 10.88
CA HIS A 230 -18.01 -0.16 11.55
C HIS A 230 -19.41 -0.40 11.00
N LYS A 231 -19.55 -1.45 10.18
CA LYS A 231 -20.81 -1.83 9.56
C LYS A 231 -21.53 -2.88 10.39
N THR A 232 -22.79 -2.62 10.70
CA THR A 232 -23.72 -3.58 11.35
C THR A 232 -25.05 -3.64 10.58
N ASP A 233 -25.96 -4.54 10.96
CA ASP A 233 -27.33 -4.54 10.41
C ASP A 233 -28.21 -3.43 11.00
N GLY A 234 -27.73 -2.75 12.03
CA GLY A 234 -28.37 -1.61 12.67
C GLY A 234 -27.50 -0.35 12.54
N PRO A 235 -27.29 0.40 13.63
CA PRO A 235 -26.46 1.60 13.60
C PRO A 235 -25.02 1.31 13.18
N ASN A 236 -24.47 2.20 12.35
CA ASN A 236 -23.10 2.11 11.86
C ASN A 236 -22.28 3.24 12.49
N ARG A 237 -20.95 3.11 12.47
CA ARG A 237 -20.06 4.19 12.92
C ARG A 237 -19.04 4.52 11.86
N LEU A 238 -18.71 5.80 11.76
CA LEU A 238 -17.63 6.32 10.91
C LEU A 238 -16.65 7.09 11.81
N LEU A 239 -15.36 6.87 11.63
CA LEU A 239 -14.30 7.66 12.23
C LEU A 239 -13.47 8.33 11.15
N ASP A 240 -13.30 9.63 11.29
CA ASP A 240 -12.21 10.39 10.70
C ASP A 240 -11.37 10.99 11.82
N ALA A 241 -10.08 10.65 11.88
CA ALA A 241 -9.16 11.18 12.89
C ALA A 241 -9.01 12.72 12.84
N ASN A 242 -9.31 13.35 11.69
CA ASN A 242 -9.20 14.80 11.52
C ASN A 242 -10.44 15.60 11.94
N THR A 243 -11.59 14.96 12.14
CA THR A 243 -12.85 15.72 12.28
C THR A 243 -13.82 15.18 13.32
N ALA A 244 -14.34 13.97 13.17
CA ALA A 244 -15.23 13.38 14.15
C ALA A 244 -15.34 11.86 14.05
N GLU A 245 -15.99 11.32 15.06
CA GLU A 245 -16.69 10.04 15.03
C GLU A 245 -18.19 10.30 14.92
N TRP A 246 -18.84 9.62 13.97
CA TRP A 246 -20.28 9.66 13.76
C TRP A 246 -20.91 8.29 13.97
N LYS A 247 -22.21 8.33 14.25
CA LYS A 247 -23.12 7.20 14.22
C LYS A 247 -24.21 7.49 13.19
N THR A 248 -24.53 6.51 12.35
CA THR A 248 -25.63 6.60 11.39
C THR A 248 -26.63 5.47 11.61
N THR A 249 -27.85 5.63 11.10
CA THR A 249 -28.92 4.66 11.31
C THR A 249 -28.72 3.36 10.52
N ASN A 250 -28.15 3.44 9.32
CA ASN A 250 -27.96 2.30 8.43
C ASN A 250 -26.70 2.45 7.55
N HIS A 251 -26.37 1.39 6.82
CA HIS A 251 -25.15 1.30 6.01
C HIS A 251 -25.14 2.30 4.85
N LYS A 252 -26.29 2.53 4.20
CA LYS A 252 -26.41 3.50 3.10
C LYS A 252 -26.08 4.91 3.59
N ASP A 253 -26.60 5.30 4.75
CA ASP A 253 -26.32 6.62 5.34
C ASP A 253 -24.86 6.76 5.75
N ALA A 254 -24.23 5.69 6.24
CA ALA A 254 -22.80 5.68 6.54
C ALA A 254 -21.95 5.90 5.27
N VAL A 255 -22.30 5.23 4.17
CA VAL A 255 -21.62 5.35 2.88
C VAL A 255 -21.79 6.74 2.30
N ASN A 256 -23.01 7.29 2.30
CA ASN A 256 -23.28 8.64 1.82
C ASN A 256 -22.51 9.67 2.63
N LEU A 257 -22.57 9.59 3.97
CA LEU A 257 -21.78 10.46 4.85
C LEU A 257 -20.29 10.39 4.51
N THR A 258 -19.75 9.19 4.31
CA THR A 258 -18.33 9.02 3.97
C THR A 258 -18.01 9.65 2.62
N ALA A 259 -18.86 9.43 1.60
CA ALA A 259 -18.65 9.98 0.26
C ALA A 259 -18.72 11.50 0.24
N ASP A 260 -19.73 12.08 0.89
CA ASP A 260 -19.89 13.53 1.01
C ASP A 260 -18.67 14.13 1.71
N HIS A 261 -18.28 13.55 2.85
CA HIS A 261 -17.13 13.99 3.65
C HIS A 261 -15.82 13.94 2.87
N VAL A 262 -15.58 12.86 2.12
CA VAL A 262 -14.41 12.71 1.24
C VAL A 262 -14.41 13.74 0.12
N SER A 263 -15.56 13.94 -0.53
CA SER A 263 -15.69 14.93 -1.62
C SER A 263 -15.45 16.37 -1.17
N GLU A 264 -15.74 16.69 0.09
CA GLU A 264 -15.57 18.04 0.62
C GLU A 264 -14.15 18.31 1.13
N LEU A 265 -13.60 17.40 1.93
CA LEU A 265 -12.35 17.64 2.67
C LEU A 265 -11.10 17.02 2.03
N TYR A 266 -11.27 16.01 1.17
CA TYR A 266 -10.16 15.20 0.66
C TYR A 266 -10.11 15.20 -0.88
N LYS A 267 -10.34 16.37 -1.49
CA LYS A 267 -10.43 16.56 -2.95
C LYS A 267 -9.16 16.22 -3.73
N ASP A 268 -8.01 16.24 -3.06
CA ASP A 268 -6.70 15.91 -3.63
C ASP A 268 -6.33 14.43 -3.51
N TYR A 269 -7.18 13.63 -2.85
CA TYR A 269 -7.05 12.18 -2.79
C TYR A 269 -7.64 11.54 -4.04
N ALA A 270 -6.90 10.61 -4.64
CA ALA A 270 -7.19 10.07 -5.96
C ALA A 270 -7.55 8.59 -5.95
N THR A 271 -7.05 7.82 -4.97
CA THR A 271 -7.33 6.39 -4.87
C THR A 271 -7.65 5.98 -3.44
N PHE A 272 -8.40 4.90 -3.32
CA PHE A 272 -8.71 4.30 -2.02
C PHE A 272 -8.62 2.77 -2.05
N ASP A 273 -8.40 2.20 -0.88
CA ASP A 273 -8.46 0.77 -0.62
C ASP A 273 -9.36 0.49 0.59
N ILE A 274 -9.97 -0.70 0.62
CA ILE A 274 -10.79 -1.15 1.74
C ILE A 274 -10.15 -2.42 2.31
N THR A 275 -9.92 -2.40 3.61
CA THR A 275 -9.50 -3.56 4.39
C THR A 275 -10.58 -3.88 5.43
N ARG A 276 -11.11 -5.11 5.42
CA ARG A 276 -12.09 -5.58 6.42
C ARG A 276 -11.41 -6.33 7.58
N TYR A 277 -12.01 -6.28 8.77
CA TYR A 277 -11.52 -6.81 10.05
C TYR A 277 -12.60 -7.53 10.82
#